data_AF-A0A6L7S622-F1
#
_entry.id   AF-A0A6L7S622-F1
#
_cell.length_a   1.000
_cell.length_b   1.000
_cell.length_c   1.000
_cell.angle_alpha   90.00
_cell.angle_beta   90.00
_cell.angle_gamma   90.00
#
_symmetry.space_group_name_H-M   'P 1'
#
loop_
_entity.id
_entity.type
_entity.pdbx_description
1 polymer ?
#
loop_
_entity_poly.entity_id
_entity_poly.type
_entity_poly.pdbx_seq_one_letter_code
_entity_poly.pdbx_strand_id
1 'polypeptide(L)'
;MQDEIATSPGIELTAVQRHRVLDATSFESMRKINDRFCPVPQAFWTVPGGKVIRMGAVGDGREFFSAPAIARFRHASVNGPARENSDFPHCGLQSVRSETVS
;
A
#
# COMPACT_ATOMS: atom_id res chain seq x y z
N MET A 1 -0.90 -20.10 4.06
CA MET A 1 -0.36 -18.86 3.46
C MET A 1 0.89 -19.29 2.71
N GLN A 2 0.89 -19.19 1.38
CA GLN A 2 2.07 -19.50 0.58
C GLN A 2 2.93 -18.22 0.49
N ASP A 3 4.25 -18.34 0.63
CA ASP A 3 5.18 -17.20 0.57
C ASP A 3 5.45 -16.84 -0.90
N GLU A 4 4.46 -16.25 -1.58
CA GLU A 4 4.50 -15.97 -3.04
C GLU A 4 5.80 -15.29 -3.51
N ILE A 5 6.38 -14.42 -2.67
CA ILE A 5 7.62 -13.69 -2.94
C ILE A 5 8.87 -14.58 -2.84
N ALA A 6 8.90 -15.56 -1.93
CA ALA A 6 10.03 -16.48 -1.77
C ALA A 6 9.96 -17.64 -2.78
N THR A 7 8.74 -18.09 -3.11
CA THR A 7 8.52 -19.18 -4.06
C THR A 7 8.81 -18.78 -5.50
N SER A 8 8.54 -17.52 -5.89
CA SER A 8 8.81 -17.02 -7.26
C SER A 8 10.29 -17.17 -7.70
N PRO A 9 11.30 -16.85 -6.88
CA PRO A 9 12.71 -17.13 -7.18
C PRO A 9 13.16 -18.56 -6.82
N GLY A 10 12.27 -19.43 -6.34
CA GLY A 10 12.59 -20.80 -5.93
C GLY A 10 13.36 -20.89 -4.60
N ILE A 11 13.16 -19.94 -3.69
CA ILE A 11 13.81 -19.92 -2.37
C ILE A 11 12.90 -20.61 -1.35
N GLU A 12 13.41 -21.70 -0.78
CA GLU A 12 12.76 -22.39 0.33
C GLU A 12 13.20 -21.78 1.67
N LEU A 13 12.25 -21.21 2.41
CA LEU A 13 12.49 -20.66 3.74
C LEU A 13 12.10 -21.67 4.82
N THR A 14 13.03 -21.91 5.75
CA THR A 14 12.69 -22.60 7.01
C THR A 14 11.71 -21.75 7.83
N ALA A 15 10.97 -22.39 8.75
CA ALA A 15 10.04 -21.68 9.64
C ALA A 15 10.73 -20.55 10.44
N VAL A 16 11.97 -20.76 10.87
CA VAL A 16 12.76 -19.75 11.59
C VAL A 16 13.12 -18.57 10.69
N GLN A 17 13.54 -18.82 9.45
CA GLN A 17 13.85 -17.76 8.49
C GLN A 17 12.59 -16.96 8.12
N ARG A 18 11.46 -17.64 7.89
CA ARG A 18 10.17 -17.00 7.66
C ARG A 18 9.80 -16.06 8.80
N HIS A 19 9.91 -16.53 10.04
CA HIS A 19 9.61 -15.71 11.21
C HIS A 19 10.51 -14.47 11.30
N ARG A 20 11.82 -14.63 11.07
CA ARG A 20 12.76 -13.50 11.04
C ARG A 20 12.43 -12.47 9.96
N VAL A 21 12.02 -12.93 8.77
CA VAL A 21 11.58 -12.04 7.68
C VAL A 21 10.33 -11.27 8.11
N LEU A 22 9.32 -11.94 8.64
CA LEU A 22 8.10 -11.30 9.13
C LEU A 22 8.39 -10.25 10.22
N ASP A 23 9.24 -10.56 11.19
CA ASP A 23 9.60 -9.63 12.26
C ASP A 23 10.39 -8.43 11.74
N ALA A 24 11.38 -8.66 10.88
CA ALA A 24 12.24 -7.62 10.33
C ALA A 24 11.48 -6.69 9.36
N THR A 25 10.48 -7.22 8.66
CA THR A 25 9.64 -6.47 7.71
C THR A 25 8.33 -5.97 8.32
N SER A 26 8.11 -6.18 9.61
CA SER A 26 6.99 -5.57 10.30
C SER A 26 7.08 -4.05 10.24
N PHE A 27 5.92 -3.39 10.22
CA PHE A 27 5.85 -1.94 10.18
C PHE A 27 6.66 -1.28 11.31
N GLU A 28 6.57 -1.82 12.53
CA GLU A 28 7.30 -1.30 13.68
C GLU A 28 8.82 -1.42 13.50
N SER A 29 9.30 -2.59 13.05
CA SER A 29 10.72 -2.82 12.81
C SER A 29 11.25 -1.90 11.71
N MET A 30 10.55 -1.78 10.59
CA MET A 30 10.97 -0.90 9.50
C MET A 30 10.91 0.58 9.92
N ARG A 31 9.92 0.99 10.71
CA ARG A 31 9.81 2.38 11.21
C ARG A 31 10.96 2.76 12.14
N LYS A 32 11.54 1.81 12.88
CA LYS A 32 12.74 2.05 13.72
C LYS A 32 13.98 2.35 12.90
N ILE A 33 14.05 1.86 11.65
CA ILE A 33 15.14 2.13 10.70
C ILE A 33 14.71 3.10 9.58
N ASN A 34 13.76 4.01 9.88
CA ASN A 34 13.22 4.97 8.92
C ASN A 34 14.28 5.86 8.26
N ASP A 35 15.38 6.12 8.96
CA ASP A 35 16.56 6.84 8.48
C ASP A 35 17.24 6.14 7.30
N ARG A 36 17.24 4.80 7.26
CA ARG A 36 17.86 4.01 6.18
C ARG A 36 17.10 4.08 4.86
N PHE A 37 15.85 4.52 4.86
CA PHE A 37 15.03 4.66 3.65
C PHE A 37 15.19 6.02 2.97
N CYS A 38 16.11 6.87 3.45
CA CYS A 38 16.41 8.16 2.84
C CYS A 38 17.82 8.13 2.20
N PRO A 39 17.93 7.92 0.87
CA PRO A 39 19.23 7.99 0.19
C PRO A 39 19.75 9.43 0.02
N VAL A 40 18.96 10.44 0.42
CA VAL A 40 19.23 11.87 0.29
C VAL A 40 19.01 12.52 1.66
N PRO A 41 19.79 13.53 2.09
CA PRO A 41 19.56 14.20 3.36
C PRO A 41 18.10 14.62 3.51
N GLN A 42 17.45 14.26 4.62
CA GLN A 42 16.02 14.49 4.91
C GLN A 42 15.57 15.94 4.65
N ALA A 43 16.49 16.90 4.74
CA ALA A 43 16.27 18.30 4.45
C ALA A 43 15.72 18.61 3.04
N PHE A 44 15.93 17.73 2.04
CA PHE A 44 15.47 17.98 0.66
C PHE A 44 14.01 17.60 0.40
N TRP A 45 13.46 16.66 1.14
CA TRP A 45 12.15 16.05 0.82
C TRP A 45 11.20 15.95 2.02
N THR A 46 11.61 16.41 3.21
CA THR A 46 10.75 16.36 4.39
C THR A 46 10.74 17.68 5.14
N VAL A 47 9.55 18.07 5.59
CA VAL A 47 9.40 19.03 6.69
C VAL A 47 10.15 18.50 7.92
N PRO A 48 10.72 19.37 8.77
CA PRO A 48 11.36 18.95 10.01
C PRO A 48 10.43 18.02 10.81
N GLY A 49 10.84 16.76 11.02
CA GLY A 49 10.05 15.74 11.72
C GLY A 49 9.18 14.82 10.84
N GLY A 50 9.24 14.94 9.51
CA GLY A 50 8.57 14.02 8.59
C GLY A 50 9.13 12.60 8.64
N LYS A 51 8.24 11.59 8.62
CA LYS A 51 8.61 10.17 8.55
C LYS A 51 8.23 9.61 7.17
N VAL A 52 9.19 8.98 6.48
CA VAL A 52 8.95 8.24 5.21
C VAL A 52 7.99 7.08 5.48
N ILE A 53 8.25 6.33 6.55
CA ILE A 53 7.35 5.31 7.10
C ILE A 53 6.41 6.02 8.10
N ARG A 54 5.29 6.53 7.58
CA ARG A 54 4.35 7.38 8.33
C ARG A 54 3.39 6.59 9.23
N MET A 55 2.48 5.81 8.63
CA MET A 55 1.33 5.19 9.32
C MET A 55 1.21 3.67 9.12
N GLY A 56 1.62 3.14 7.95
CA GLY A 56 1.55 1.70 7.68
C GLY A 56 0.14 1.11 7.60
N ALA A 57 -0.88 1.96 7.48
CA ALA A 57 -2.27 1.57 7.48
C ALA A 57 -2.88 1.62 6.08
N VAL A 58 -3.76 0.65 5.79
CA VAL A 58 -4.60 0.66 4.59
C VAL A 58 -5.89 1.42 4.90
N GLY A 59 -6.32 2.31 4.00
CA GLY A 59 -7.61 3.01 4.11
C GLY A 59 -7.59 4.35 4.87
N ASP A 60 -6.41 4.84 5.27
CA ASP A 60 -6.22 6.12 5.96
C ASP A 60 -6.77 7.34 5.17
N GLY A 61 -6.92 7.20 3.85
CA GLY A 61 -7.51 8.23 3.00
C GLY A 61 -8.93 8.67 3.43
N ARG A 62 -9.67 7.85 4.18
CA ARG A 62 -11.00 8.23 4.70
C ARG A 62 -10.94 9.43 5.65
N GLU A 63 -9.82 9.65 6.33
CA GLU A 63 -9.64 10.77 7.26
C GLU A 63 -9.26 12.08 6.53
N PHE A 64 -8.75 11.97 5.29
CA PHE A 64 -8.23 13.11 4.53
C PHE A 64 -9.12 13.55 3.36
N PHE A 65 -10.05 12.70 2.92
CA PHE A 65 -10.90 12.98 1.76
C PHE A 65 -12.38 12.95 2.12
N SER A 66 -13.11 13.96 1.66
CA SER A 66 -14.57 13.98 1.76
C SER A 66 -15.20 12.86 0.94
N ALA A 67 -16.39 12.40 1.34
CA ALA A 67 -17.13 11.36 0.60
C ALA A 67 -17.33 11.72 -0.90
N PRO A 68 -17.65 12.97 -1.28
CA PRO A 68 -17.71 13.35 -2.70
C PRO A 68 -16.36 13.29 -3.44
N ALA A 69 -15.24 13.56 -2.75
CA ALA A 69 -13.91 13.42 -3.35
C ALA A 69 -13.57 11.94 -3.59
N ILE A 70 -13.90 11.07 -2.63
CA ILE A 70 -13.73 9.61 -2.74
C ILE A 70 -14.56 9.06 -3.91
N ALA A 71 -15.82 9.49 -4.05
CA ALA A 71 -16.69 9.06 -5.14
C ALA A 71 -16.14 9.47 -6.52
N ARG A 72 -15.67 10.72 -6.65
CA ARG A 72 -15.04 11.20 -7.90
C ARG A 72 -13.77 10.44 -8.23
N PHE A 73 -12.92 10.17 -7.24
CA PHE A 73 -11.72 9.36 -7.42
C PHE A 73 -12.05 7.96 -7.92
N ARG A 74 -13.00 7.26 -7.29
CA ARG A 74 -13.44 5.92 -7.72
C ARG A 74 -13.92 5.92 -9.17
N HIS A 75 -14.75 6.89 -9.56
CA HIS A 75 -15.23 7.01 -10.93
C HIS A 75 -14.09 7.20 -11.93
N ALA A 76 -13.10 8.04 -11.61
CA ALA A 76 -11.93 8.26 -12.46
C ALA A 76 -11.02 7.03 -12.54
N SER A 77 -10.79 6.33 -11.42
CA SER A 77 -9.91 5.15 -11.35
C SER A 77 -10.47 3.91 -12.05
N VAL A 78 -11.80 3.78 -12.18
CA VAL A 78 -12.41 2.70 -12.97
C VAL A 78 -12.38 3.01 -14.47
N ASN A 79 -12.64 4.27 -14.83
CA ASN A 79 -12.83 4.64 -16.23
C ASN A 79 -11.54 5.09 -16.94
N GLY A 80 -10.55 5.60 -16.22
CA GLY A 80 -9.28 6.04 -16.79
C GLY A 80 -8.47 4.87 -17.38
N PRO A 81 -8.20 3.79 -16.62
CA PRO A 81 -7.43 2.64 -17.09
C PRO A 81 -8.10 1.89 -18.25
N ALA A 82 -9.43 1.82 -18.27
CA ALA A 82 -10.20 1.29 -19.41
C ALA A 82 -9.97 2.10 -20.71
N ARG A 83 -9.72 3.42 -20.60
CA ARG A 83 -9.35 4.25 -21.76
C ARG A 83 -7.93 3.98 -22.26
N GLU A 84 -7.05 3.47 -21.40
CA GLU A 84 -5.64 3.21 -21.70
C GLU A 84 -5.34 1.72 -21.97
N ASN A 85 -6.38 0.86 -22.08
CA ASN A 85 -6.24 -0.61 -22.20
C ASN A 85 -5.33 -1.23 -21.11
N SER A 86 -5.42 -0.72 -19.89
CA SER A 86 -4.61 -1.20 -18.77
C SER A 86 -5.36 -2.25 -17.94
N ASP A 87 -4.78 -3.44 -17.81
CA ASP A 87 -5.29 -4.55 -17.00
C ASP A 87 -4.90 -4.46 -15.51
N PHE A 88 -4.51 -3.27 -15.03
CA PHE A 88 -4.05 -3.12 -13.66
C PHE A 88 -5.15 -3.50 -12.66
N PRO A 89 -4.93 -4.47 -11.75
CA PRO A 89 -5.98 -4.97 -10.88
C PRO A 89 -6.45 -3.88 -9.92
N HIS A 90 -7.70 -3.45 -10.07
CA HIS A 90 -8.35 -2.49 -9.18
C HIS A 90 -8.75 -3.16 -7.85
N CYS A 91 -7.77 -3.56 -7.05
CA CYS A 91 -7.97 -4.21 -5.76
C CYS A 91 -8.97 -3.41 -4.89
N GLY A 92 -10.20 -3.90 -4.76
CA GLY A 92 -11.22 -3.34 -3.87
C GLY A 92 -12.01 -2.11 -4.35
N LEU A 93 -11.87 -1.66 -5.61
CA LEU A 93 -12.67 -0.53 -6.13
C LEU A 93 -13.92 -0.96 -6.92
N GLN A 94 -13.99 -2.22 -7.34
CA GLN A 94 -15.10 -2.74 -8.16
C GLN A 94 -16.30 -3.24 -7.35
N SER A 95 -16.22 -3.28 -6.01
CA SER A 95 -17.34 -3.69 -5.15
C SER A 95 -18.18 -2.49 -4.71
N VAL A 96 -18.86 -1.87 -5.67
CA VAL A 96 -20.14 -1.20 -5.42
C VAL A 96 -21.07 -1.66 -6.53
N ARG A 97 -21.47 -2.94 -6.47
CA ARG A 97 -22.66 -3.37 -7.21
C ARG A 97 -23.81 -2.57 -6.65
N SER A 98 -24.52 -1.88 -7.54
CA SER A 98 -25.72 -1.13 -7.30
C SER A 98 -26.66 -1.90 -6.37
N GLU A 99 -26.78 -1.46 -5.12
CA GLU A 99 -28.00 -1.70 -4.36
C GLU A 99 -29.08 -0.88 -5.05
N THR A 100 -29.84 -1.55 -5.90
CA THR A 100 -31.12 -1.11 -6.44
C THR A 100 -31.98 -0.59 -5.29
N VAL A 101 -32.18 0.73 -5.27
CA VAL A 101 -33.26 1.37 -4.52
C VAL A 101 -34.56 0.77 -5.06
N SER A 102 -35.28 0.04 -4.21
CA SER A 102 -36.68 -0.32 -4.42
C SER A 102 -37.59 0.87 -4.11
#